data_AF-A0A7X9CH09-F1
#
_entry.id   AF-A0A7X9CH09-F1
#
_cell.length_a   1.000
_cell.length_b   1.000
_cell.length_c   1.000
_cell.angle_alpha   90.00
_cell.angle_beta   90.00
_cell.angle_gamma   90.00
#
_symmetry.space_group_name_H-M   'P 1'
#
loop_
_entity.id
_entity.type
_entity.pdbx_description
1 polymer ?
#
loop_
_entity_poly.entity_id
_entity_poly.type
_entity_poly.pdbx_seq_one_letter_code
_entity_poly.pdbx_strand_id
1 'polypeptide(L)'
;TRYMRSELCEALNSEYMLLAKTKGLSQVQATVKHAIRNSFIPLANIIIPMFFGILGGAMVIENIFGIPGLGQLSVNSINALDHPLTIATLFFYSLIGLVTILVVDLSYGIIDPRIRIGGRK
;
A
#
# COMPACT_ATOMS: atom_id res chain seq x y z
N THR A 1 -7.98 -0.29 11.89
CA THR A 1 -9.03 0.63 12.41
C THR A 1 -8.50 1.97 12.91
N ARG A 2 -7.28 2.08 13.49
CA ARG A 2 -6.71 3.37 13.94
C ARG A 2 -6.37 4.35 12.80
N TYR A 3 -5.74 3.87 11.73
CA TYR A 3 -5.36 4.71 10.57
C TYR A 3 -6.55 5.43 9.93
N MET A 4 -7.60 4.68 9.57
CA MET A 4 -8.82 5.24 8.98
C MET A 4 -9.51 6.28 9.88
N ARG A 5 -9.47 6.09 11.20
CA ARG A 5 -10.03 7.06 12.16
C ARG A 5 -9.16 8.32 12.26
N SER A 6 -7.83 8.19 12.21
CA SER A 6 -6.89 9.32 12.24
C SER A 6 -7.04 10.19 10.99
N GLU A 7 -7.01 9.57 9.81
CA GLU A 7 -7.17 10.25 8.51
C GLU A 7 -8.53 10.95 8.38
N LEU A 8 -9.60 10.34 8.91
CA LEU A 8 -10.91 10.99 8.97
C LEU A 8 -10.93 12.19 9.93
N CYS A 9 -10.26 12.11 11.08
CA CYS A 9 -10.15 13.23 12.01
C CYS A 9 -9.36 14.40 11.41
N GLU A 10 -8.26 14.14 10.70
CA GLU A 10 -7.50 15.17 9.98
C GLU A 10 -8.30 15.76 8.82
N ALA A 11 -8.99 14.90 8.04
CA ALA A 11 -9.88 15.34 6.99
C ALA A 11 -11.00 16.26 7.50
N LEU A 12 -11.61 15.94 8.64
CA LEU A 12 -12.68 16.74 9.23
C LEU A 12 -12.19 18.06 9.86
N ASN A 13 -10.94 18.12 10.34
CA ASN A 13 -10.34 19.33 10.92
C ASN A 13 -9.71 20.29 9.89
N SER A 14 -9.74 19.92 8.61
CA SER A 14 -9.20 20.73 7.54
C SER A 14 -10.01 21.99 7.24
N GLU A 15 -9.34 23.02 6.72
CA GLU A 15 -9.96 24.28 6.29
C GLU A 15 -10.97 24.08 5.15
N TYR A 16 -10.84 23.01 4.35
CA TYR A 16 -11.81 22.69 3.30
C TYR A 16 -13.19 22.30 3.86
N MET A 17 -13.26 21.84 5.12
CA MET A 17 -14.52 21.54 5.79
C MET A 17 -15.23 22.77 6.33
N LEU A 18 -14.47 23.81 6.72
CA LEU A 18 -15.03 25.12 7.02
C LEU A 18 -15.69 25.73 5.77
N LEU A 19 -15.03 25.60 4.61
CA LEU A 19 -15.52 26.05 3.31
C LEU A 19 -16.79 25.29 2.85
N ALA A 20 -16.91 24.00 3.18
CA ALA A 20 -18.11 23.22 2.90
C ALA A 20 -19.30 23.66 3.76
N LYS A 21 -19.05 24.05 5.03
CA LYS A 21 -20.08 24.60 5.93
C LYS A 21 -20.54 25.99 5.49
N THR A 22 -19.63 26.87 5.08
CA THR A 22 -20.00 28.22 4.60
C THR A 22 -20.78 28.19 3.29
N LYS A 23 -20.64 27.12 2.48
CA LYS A 23 -21.47 26.86 1.31
C LYS A 23 -22.86 26.29 1.60
N GLY A 24 -23.22 26.09 2.88
CA GLY A 24 -24.56 25.62 3.28
C GLY A 24 -24.79 24.12 3.12
N LEU A 25 -23.75 23.30 2.95
CA LEU A 25 -23.92 21.85 2.94
C LEU A 25 -24.21 21.32 4.35
N SER A 26 -25.16 20.38 4.45
CA SER A 26 -25.41 19.67 5.71
C SER A 26 -24.16 18.90 6.16
N GLN A 27 -23.97 18.78 7.47
CA GLN A 27 -22.81 18.12 8.07
C GLN A 27 -22.62 16.69 7.53
N VAL A 28 -23.71 15.98 7.30
CA VAL A 28 -23.71 14.62 6.73
C VAL A 28 -23.24 14.61 5.27
N GLN A 29 -23.70 15.54 4.44
CA GLN A 29 -23.28 15.64 3.04
C GLN A 29 -21.80 16.05 2.90
N ALA A 30 -21.33 16.97 3.74
CA ALA A 30 -19.92 17.37 3.77
C ALA A 30 -19.01 16.19 4.17
N THR A 31 -19.40 15.43 5.21
CA THR A 31 -18.62 14.27 5.66
C THR A 31 -18.61 13.14 4.62
N VAL A 32 -19.76 12.75 4.08
CA VAL A 32 -19.83 11.61 3.13
C VAL A 32 -19.21 11.94 1.78
N LYS A 33 -19.46 13.14 1.24
CA LYS A 33 -19.03 13.48 -0.12
C LYS A 33 -17.61 14.04 -0.20
N HIS A 34 -17.16 14.77 0.83
CA HIS A 34 -15.88 15.48 0.80
C HIS A 34 -14.85 14.86 1.75
N ALA A 35 -15.21 14.64 3.03
CA ALA A 35 -14.24 14.08 3.98
C ALA A 35 -13.87 12.63 3.62
N ILE A 36 -14.84 11.72 3.47
CA ILE A 36 -14.58 10.29 3.18
C ILE A 36 -13.84 10.10 1.85
N ARG A 37 -14.23 10.81 0.79
CA ARG A 37 -13.57 10.71 -0.52
C ARG A 37 -12.14 11.24 -0.50
N ASN A 38 -11.86 12.28 0.28
CA ASN A 38 -10.52 12.85 0.41
C ASN A 38 -9.64 12.04 1.38
N SER A 39 -10.21 11.41 2.41
CA SER A 39 -9.53 10.47 3.32
C SER A 39 -9.14 9.16 2.64
N PHE A 40 -9.83 8.77 1.56
CA PHE A 40 -9.55 7.52 0.84
C PHE A 40 -8.20 7.55 0.09
N ILE A 41 -7.72 8.74 -0.27
CA ILE A 41 -6.43 8.92 -0.96
C ILE A 41 -5.27 8.47 -0.06
N PRO A 42 -5.08 9.01 1.18
CA PRO A 42 -4.02 8.54 2.07
C PRO A 42 -4.25 7.11 2.58
N LEU A 43 -5.50 6.64 2.69
CA LEU A 43 -5.79 5.25 3.06
C LEU A 43 -5.29 4.24 2.02
N ALA A 44 -5.45 4.54 0.74
CA ALA A 44 -4.91 3.71 -0.33
C ALA A 44 -3.38 3.60 -0.25
N ASN A 45 -2.70 4.69 0.14
CA ASN A 45 -1.25 4.73 0.36
C ASN A 45 -0.75 3.82 1.48
N ILE A 46 -1.63 3.42 2.40
CA ILE A 46 -1.24 2.56 3.51
C ILE A 46 -1.64 1.12 3.23
N ILE A 47 -2.84 0.91 2.68
CA ILE A 47 -3.39 -0.43 2.46
C ILE A 47 -2.58 -1.22 1.42
N ILE A 48 -2.19 -0.56 0.33
CA ILE A 48 -1.51 -1.23 -0.79
C ILE A 48 -0.12 -1.74 -0.35
N PRO A 49 0.79 -0.93 0.22
CA PRO A 49 2.06 -1.43 0.73
C PRO A 49 1.90 -2.44 1.86
N MET A 50 0.88 -2.30 2.72
CA MET A 50 0.64 -3.24 3.82
C MET A 50 0.25 -4.63 3.30
N PHE A 51 -0.60 -4.71 2.27
CA PHE A 51 -0.97 -5.98 1.64
C PHE A 51 0.25 -6.68 1.01
N PHE A 52 1.12 -5.91 0.37
CA PHE A 52 2.36 -6.43 -0.18
C PHE A 52 3.40 -6.80 0.89
N GLY A 53 3.43 -6.11 2.02
CA GLY A 53 4.22 -6.50 3.19
C GLY A 53 3.84 -7.88 3.72
N ILE A 54 2.55 -8.24 3.65
CA ILE A 54 2.07 -9.59 4.02
C ILE A 54 2.60 -10.64 3.04
N LEU A 55 2.66 -10.34 1.74
CA LEU A 55 3.29 -11.23 0.75
C LEU A 55 4.79 -11.42 1.01
N GLY A 56 5.51 -10.37 1.47
CA GLY A 56 6.88 -10.52 1.97
C GLY A 56 6.97 -11.40 3.22
N GLY A 57 5.99 -11.30 4.12
CA GLY A 57 5.84 -12.17 5.30
C GLY A 57 5.50 -13.62 4.97
N ALA A 58 5.11 -13.94 3.73
CA ALA A 58 4.84 -15.31 3.31
C ALA A 58 6.05 -16.23 3.47
N MET A 59 7.29 -15.71 3.37
CA MET A 59 8.50 -16.50 3.65
C MET A 59 8.52 -17.06 5.08
N VAL A 60 8.03 -16.28 6.06
CA VAL A 60 7.93 -16.71 7.46
C VAL A 60 6.82 -17.75 7.62
N ILE A 61 5.69 -17.55 6.94
CA ILE A 61 4.56 -18.48 6.94
C ILE A 61 4.97 -19.82 6.31
N GLU A 62 5.69 -19.81 5.18
CA GLU A 62 6.22 -21.01 4.52
C GLU A 62 7.10 -21.84 5.46
N ASN A 63 8.00 -21.19 6.21
CA ASN A 63 8.86 -21.86 7.19
C ASN A 63 8.07 -22.43 8.38
N ILE A 64 7.09 -21.70 8.92
CA ILE A 64 6.30 -22.16 10.08
C ILE A 64 5.40 -23.33 9.71
N PHE A 65 4.78 -23.30 8.53
CA PHE A 65 3.84 -24.34 8.09
C PHE A 65 4.52 -25.49 7.32
N GLY A 66 5.84 -25.44 7.11
CA GLY A 66 6.59 -26.49 6.40
C GLY A 66 6.15 -26.69 4.96
N ILE A 67 5.54 -25.67 4.34
CA ILE A 67 5.09 -25.72 2.95
C ILE A 67 6.32 -25.46 2.06
N PRO A 68 6.67 -26.34 1.12
CA PRO A 68 7.82 -26.15 0.25
C PRO A 68 7.58 -24.95 -0.68
N GLY A 69 8.10 -23.80 -0.28
CA GLY A 69 8.05 -22.55 -1.02
C GLY A 69 9.44 -22.02 -1.38
N LEU A 70 9.45 -20.87 -2.05
CA LEU A 70 10.69 -20.21 -2.48
C LEU A 70 11.54 -19.74 -1.30
N GLY A 71 10.89 -19.47 -0.15
CA GLY A 71 11.56 -19.03 1.07
C GLY A 71 12.38 -20.15 1.69
N GLN A 72 11.76 -21.33 1.81
CA GLN A 72 12.43 -22.54 2.27
C GLN A 72 13.57 -22.94 1.32
N LEU A 73 13.35 -22.81 0.00
CA LEU A 73 14.37 -23.12 -1.01
C LEU A 73 15.60 -22.22 -0.84
N SER A 74 15.41 -20.92 -0.60
CA SER A 74 16.50 -19.97 -0.37
C SER A 74 17.28 -20.30 0.90
N VAL A 75 16.58 -20.62 2.00
CA VAL A 75 17.22 -21.03 3.28
C VAL A 75 18.01 -22.32 3.11
N ASN A 76 17.46 -23.32 2.42
CA ASN A 76 18.15 -24.59 2.18
C ASN A 76 19.39 -24.39 1.29
N SER A 77 19.32 -23.51 0.28
CA SER A 77 20.45 -23.19 -0.62
C SER A 77 21.61 -22.54 0.13
N ILE A 78 21.32 -21.67 1.09
CA ILE A 78 22.32 -21.04 1.96
C ILE A 78 22.99 -22.09 2.85
N ASN A 79 22.21 -22.99 3.45
CA ASN A 79 22.73 -24.05 4.31
C ASN A 79 23.55 -25.10 3.53
N ALA A 80 23.20 -25.35 2.27
CA ALA A 80 23.92 -26.27 1.38
C ALA A 80 25.18 -25.65 0.74
N LEU A 81 25.46 -24.36 0.98
CA LEU A 81 26.51 -23.57 0.30
C LEU A 81 26.39 -23.57 -1.24
N ASP A 82 25.19 -23.80 -1.77
CA ASP A 82 24.92 -23.71 -3.20
C ASP A 82 24.76 -22.23 -3.60
N HIS A 83 25.90 -21.58 -3.85
CA HIS A 83 25.96 -20.17 -4.26
C HIS A 83 25.13 -19.86 -5.53
N PRO A 84 25.13 -20.69 -6.60
CA PRO A 84 24.34 -20.40 -7.79
C PRO A 84 22.84 -20.39 -7.51
N LEU A 85 22.36 -21.35 -6.71
CA LEU A 85 20.95 -21.47 -6.37
C LEU A 85 20.51 -20.32 -5.44
N THR A 86 21.37 -19.95 -4.48
CA THR A 86 21.15 -18.80 -3.59
C THR A 86 21.03 -17.49 -4.36
N ILE A 87 21.89 -17.26 -5.36
CA ILE A 87 21.83 -16.03 -6.18
C ILE A 87 20.55 -16.02 -7.04
N ALA A 88 20.17 -17.17 -7.60
CA ALA A 88 18.95 -17.29 -8.40
C ALA A 88 17.68 -17.00 -7.59
N THR A 89 17.57 -17.54 -6.37
CA THR A 89 16.44 -17.26 -5.48
C THR A 89 16.41 -15.81 -5.04
N LEU A 90 17.57 -15.21 -4.72
CA LEU A 90 17.65 -13.79 -4.34
C LEU A 90 17.21 -12.88 -5.49
N PHE A 91 17.63 -13.18 -6.72
CA PHE A 91 17.23 -12.44 -7.91
C PHE A 91 15.71 -12.53 -8.13
N PHE A 92 15.12 -13.72 -7.96
CA PHE A 92 13.68 -13.93 -8.09
C PHE A 92 12.88 -13.11 -7.06
N TYR A 93 13.34 -13.08 -5.80
CA TYR A 93 12.74 -12.22 -4.76
C TYR A 93 12.85 -10.74 -5.09
N SER A 94 14.01 -10.31 -5.61
CA SER A 94 14.23 -8.92 -6.03
C SER A 94 13.29 -8.53 -7.17
N LEU A 95 13.08 -9.42 -8.14
CA LEU A 95 12.16 -9.20 -9.25
C LEU A 95 10.71 -9.06 -8.76
N ILE A 96 10.24 -9.95 -7.87
CA ILE A 96 8.89 -9.84 -7.28
C ILE A 96 8.74 -8.54 -6.49
N GLY A 97 9.77 -8.15 -5.73
CA GLY A 97 9.80 -6.89 -5.00
C GLY A 97 9.66 -5.68 -5.93
N LEU A 98 10.39 -5.67 -7.05
CA LEU A 98 10.28 -4.60 -8.06
C LEU A 98 8.90 -4.56 -8.71
N VAL A 99 8.34 -5.71 -9.10
CA VAL A 99 6.98 -5.79 -9.66
C VAL A 99 5.95 -5.28 -8.66
N THR A 100 6.11 -5.63 -7.40
CA THR A 100 5.26 -5.18 -6.29
C THR A 100 5.28 -3.66 -6.15
N ILE A 101 6.47 -3.05 -6.09
CA ILE A 101 6.62 -1.60 -6.02
C ILE A 101 6.01 -0.93 -7.25
N LEU A 102 6.21 -1.50 -8.44
CA LEU A 102 5.60 -0.99 -9.68
C LEU A 102 4.07 -1.04 -9.63
N VAL A 103 3.47 -2.11 -9.09
CA VAL A 103 2.01 -2.21 -8.90
C VAL A 103 1.52 -1.17 -7.89
N VAL A 104 2.28 -0.93 -6.82
CA VAL A 104 1.99 0.12 -5.83
C VAL A 104 1.98 1.50 -6.51
N ASP A 105 3.03 1.82 -7.27
CA ASP A 105 3.17 3.08 -7.99
C ASP A 105 2.08 3.29 -9.05
N LEU A 106 1.72 2.22 -9.79
CA LEU A 106 0.64 2.27 -10.76
C LEU A 106 -0.72 2.49 -10.07
N SER A 107 -0.93 1.85 -8.93
CA SER A 107 -2.14 2.04 -8.12
C SER A 107 -2.24 3.49 -7.62
N TYR A 108 -1.12 4.14 -7.29
CA TYR A 108 -1.09 5.57 -6.99
C TYR A 108 -1.54 6.43 -8.16
N GLY A 109 -1.07 6.13 -9.38
CA GLY A 109 -1.50 6.85 -10.59
C GLY A 109 -3.00 6.76 -10.86
N ILE A 110 -3.66 5.68 -10.44
CA ILE A 110 -5.11 5.47 -10.61
C ILE A 110 -5.91 6.15 -9.49
N ILE A 111 -5.44 6.06 -8.24
CA ILE A 111 -6.18 6.50 -7.06
C ILE A 111 -6.01 7.98 -6.78
N ASP A 112 -4.84 8.55 -7.08
CA ASP A 112 -4.59 9.97 -6.85
C ASP A 112 -4.66 10.78 -8.16
N PRO A 113 -5.83 11.40 -8.47
CA PRO A 113 -5.96 12.27 -9.63
C PRO A 113 -5.16 13.57 -9.51
N ARG A 114 -4.55 13.90 -8.35
CA ARG A 114 -3.72 15.11 -8.20
C ARG A 114 -2.38 14.98 -8.93
N ILE A 115 -1.83 13.77 -9.04
CA ILE A 115 -0.61 13.49 -9.83
C ILE A 115 -0.85 13.82 -11.31
N ARG A 116 -2.10 13.67 -11.79
CA ARG A 116 -2.52 14.00 -13.16
C ARG A 116 -2.65 15.51 -13.43
N ILE A 117 -2.69 16.36 -12.39
CA ILE A 117 -2.82 17.83 -12.53
C ILE A 117 -1.44 18.51 -12.70
N GLY A 118 -0.33 17.77 -12.66
CA GLY A 118 1.00 18.29 -13.03
C GLY A 118 1.23 18.40 -14.56
N GLY A 119 0.29 17.93 -15.38
CA GLY A 119 0.45 17.82 -16.84
C GLY A 119 -0.39 18.79 -17.68
N ARG A 120 -1.00 19.83 -17.09
CA ARG A 120 -1.75 20.83 -17.86
C ARG A 120 -1.02 22.16 -17.83
N LYS A 121 -0.35 22.46 -18.96
CA LYS A 121 -0.13 23.83 -19.42
C LYS A 121 -1.44 24.62 -19.39
#